data_AF-A0A820J1T4-F1
#
_entry.id   AF-A0A820J1T4-F1
#
_cell.length_a   1.000
_cell.length_b   1.000
_cell.length_c   1.000
_cell.angle_alpha   90.00
_cell.angle_beta   90.00
_cell.angle_gamma   90.00
#
_symmetry.space_group_name_H-M   'P 1'
#
loop_
_entity.id
_entity.type
_entity.pdbx_description
1 polymer ?
#
loop_
_entity_poly.entity_id
_entity_poly.type
_entity_poly.pdbx_seq_one_letter_code
_entity_poly.pdbx_strand_id
1 'polypeptide(L)'
;MEFIQYMVFCNLFNARLYKKQLRELVFKCLFDEQLEVRSVASITLSGFYQCGYIQVNKEDFEYFSQMSKIKYFIKKDGKKIIITEKIIKRHGGILGLCAIVLSSPYDISNYVPAALILLCEHLHDSDLIQKSVKKAL
;
A
#
# COMPACT_ATOMS: atom_id res chain seq x y z
N MET A 1 -0.64 0.28 -14.55
CA MET A 1 -0.07 1.22 -13.54
C MET A 1 1.26 1.81 -13.97
N GLU A 2 2.15 1.05 -14.63
CA GLU A 2 3.46 1.55 -15.09
C GLU A 2 3.37 2.79 -16.01
N PHE A 3 2.39 2.83 -16.92
CA PHE A 3 2.14 4.01 -17.75
C PHE A 3 1.85 5.29 -16.93
N ILE A 4 1.09 5.16 -15.83
CA ILE A 4 0.75 6.30 -14.97
C ILE A 4 1.97 6.80 -14.22
N GLN A 5 2.83 5.90 -13.72
CA GLN A 5 4.10 6.29 -13.11
C GLN A 5 4.94 7.11 -14.10
N TYR A 6 5.14 6.58 -15.31
CA TYR A 6 5.93 7.26 -16.34
C TYR A 6 5.34 8.63 -16.72
N MET A 7 4.02 8.70 -16.91
CA MET A 7 3.32 9.94 -17.26
C MET A 7 3.45 11.01 -16.17
N VAL A 8 3.33 10.62 -14.89
CA VAL A 8 3.48 11.55 -13.75
C VAL A 8 4.91 12.02 -13.58
N PHE A 9 5.91 11.13 -13.70
CA PHE A 9 7.32 11.52 -13.55
C PHE A 9 7.80 12.41 -14.70
N CYS A 10 7.42 12.10 -15.94
CA CYS A 10 7.82 12.90 -17.10
C CYS A 10 7.08 14.25 -17.19
N ASN A 11 5.89 14.37 -16.60
CA ASN A 11 5.07 15.58 -16.66
C ASN A 11 4.72 16.15 -15.28
N LEU A 12 5.64 16.02 -14.31
CA LEU A 12 5.36 16.29 -12.89
C LEU A 12 4.65 17.63 -12.64
N PHE A 13 5.01 18.70 -13.36
CA PHE A 13 4.40 20.01 -13.24
C PHE A 13 2.94 20.05 -13.72
N ASN A 14 2.62 19.42 -14.84
CA ASN A 14 1.25 19.32 -15.36
C ASN A 14 0.43 18.31 -14.55
N ALA A 15 1.06 17.22 -14.09
CA ALA A 15 0.42 16.20 -13.27
C ALA A 15 -0.06 16.75 -11.93
N ARG A 16 0.50 17.86 -11.41
CA ARG A 16 0.02 18.51 -10.17
C ARG A 16 -1.47 18.88 -10.24
N LEU A 17 -1.98 19.21 -11.44
CA LEU A 17 -3.40 19.54 -11.65
C LEU A 17 -4.33 18.35 -11.36
N TYR A 18 -3.84 17.13 -11.54
CA TYR A 18 -4.61 15.89 -11.40
C TYR A 18 -4.28 15.10 -10.12
N LYS A 19 -3.59 15.73 -9.16
CA LYS A 19 -3.12 15.10 -7.91
C LYS A 19 -4.22 14.36 -7.15
N LYS A 20 -5.42 14.94 -7.05
CA LYS A 20 -6.56 14.32 -6.36
C LYS A 20 -7.05 13.06 -7.08
N GLN A 21 -7.23 13.14 -8.40
CA GLN A 21 -7.71 12.03 -9.23
C GLN A 21 -6.72 10.87 -9.24
N LEU A 22 -5.42 11.16 -9.34
CA LEU A 22 -4.37 10.16 -9.32
C LEU A 22 -4.25 9.49 -7.95
N ARG A 23 -4.39 10.25 -6.86
CA ARG A 23 -4.46 9.71 -5.51
C ARG A 23 -5.64 8.74 -5.35
N GLU A 24 -6.84 9.15 -5.74
CA GLU A 24 -8.03 8.30 -5.68
C GLU A 24 -7.88 7.02 -6.52
N LEU A 25 -7.27 7.13 -7.71
CA LEU A 25 -7.02 5.99 -8.58
C LEU A 25 -6.04 4.99 -7.94
N VAL A 26 -4.90 5.46 -7.42
CA VAL A 26 -3.93 4.60 -6.73
C VAL A 26 -4.54 3.91 -5.52
N PHE A 27 -5.37 4.64 -4.76
CA PHE A 27 -6.07 4.07 -3.61
C PHE A 27 -7.05 2.98 -4.04
N LYS A 28 -7.82 3.18 -5.12
CA LYS A 28 -8.68 2.12 -5.68
C LYS A 28 -7.86 0.89 -6.09
N CYS A 29 -6.72 1.08 -6.77
CA CYS A 29 -5.85 -0.02 -7.18
C CYS A 29 -5.18 -0.76 -6.00
N LEU A 30 -4.99 -0.09 -4.86
CA LEU A 30 -4.43 -0.71 -3.65
C LEU A 30 -5.36 -1.74 -3.00
N PHE A 31 -6.66 -1.65 -3.30
CA PHE A 31 -7.70 -2.58 -2.82
C PHE A 31 -8.32 -3.40 -3.96
N ASP A 32 -7.59 -3.56 -5.07
CA ASP A 32 -8.02 -4.38 -6.20
C ASP A 32 -8.05 -5.88 -5.83
N GLU A 33 -8.86 -6.67 -6.53
CA GLU A 33 -8.92 -8.12 -6.32
C GLU A 33 -7.60 -8.80 -6.69
N GLN A 34 -6.95 -8.33 -7.77
CA GLN A 34 -5.69 -8.87 -8.26
C GLN A 34 -4.51 -8.48 -7.37
N LEU A 35 -3.67 -9.45 -6.99
CA LEU A 35 -2.54 -9.22 -6.09
C LEU A 35 -1.43 -8.40 -6.77
N GLU A 36 -1.23 -8.62 -8.06
CA GLU A 36 -0.25 -7.95 -8.90
C GLU A 36 -0.58 -6.45 -9.00
N VAL A 37 -1.86 -6.12 -9.22
CA VAL A 37 -2.33 -4.72 -9.26
C VAL A 37 -2.06 -4.02 -7.94
N ARG A 38 -2.40 -4.65 -6.82
CA ARG A 38 -2.15 -4.11 -5.47
C ARG A 38 -0.67 -3.87 -5.21
N SER A 39 0.17 -4.83 -5.59
CA SER A 39 1.62 -4.74 -5.39
C SER A 39 2.23 -3.59 -6.20
N VAL A 40 1.84 -3.42 -7.46
CA VAL A 40 2.30 -2.30 -8.29
C VAL A 40 1.72 -0.96 -7.80
N ALA A 41 0.50 -0.95 -7.29
CA ALA A 41 -0.09 0.26 -6.70
C ALA A 41 0.69 0.72 -5.45
N SER A 42 1.12 -0.21 -4.60
CA SER A 42 1.98 0.07 -3.44
C SER A 42 3.31 0.70 -3.84
N ILE A 43 4.00 0.14 -4.83
CA ILE A 43 5.25 0.69 -5.36
C ILE A 43 5.02 2.10 -5.94
N THR A 44 3.93 2.28 -6.69
CA THR A 44 3.54 3.59 -7.25
C THR A 44 3.33 4.62 -6.15
N LEU A 45 2.60 4.25 -5.11
CA LEU A 45 2.30 5.11 -3.98
C LEU A 45 3.59 5.50 -3.23
N SER A 46 4.50 4.54 -3.03
CA SER A 46 5.82 4.78 -2.45
C SER A 46 6.61 5.81 -3.26
N GLY A 47 6.63 5.68 -4.59
CA GLY A 47 7.30 6.64 -5.47
C GLY A 47 6.67 8.03 -5.40
N PHE A 48 5.33 8.12 -5.31
CA PHE A 48 4.62 9.39 -5.16
C PHE A 48 4.88 10.08 -3.83
N TYR A 49 5.04 9.31 -2.75
CA TYR A 49 5.46 9.84 -1.45
C TYR A 49 6.92 10.30 -1.48
N GLN A 50 7.81 9.49 -2.06
CA GLN A 50 9.24 9.76 -2.11
C GLN A 50 9.57 11.04 -2.90
N CYS A 51 8.89 11.29 -4.02
CA CYS A 51 9.09 12.52 -4.81
C CYS A 51 8.27 13.72 -4.30
N GLY A 52 7.55 13.57 -3.18
CA GLY A 52 6.72 14.63 -2.60
C GLY A 52 5.48 14.99 -3.42
N TYR A 53 5.15 14.21 -4.46
CA TYR A 53 3.96 14.44 -5.27
C TYR A 53 2.68 14.28 -4.44
N ILE A 54 2.63 13.24 -3.60
CA ILE A 54 1.64 13.08 -2.53
C ILE A 54 2.40 13.19 -1.20
N GLN A 55 1.85 13.88 -0.22
CA GLN A 55 2.40 13.89 1.13
C GLN A 55 1.66 12.85 1.98
N VAL A 56 2.40 12.18 2.86
CA VAL A 56 1.81 11.27 3.84
C VAL A 56 1.04 12.10 4.86
N ASN A 57 -0.27 11.98 4.85
CA ASN A 57 -1.13 12.63 5.84
C ASN A 57 -1.42 11.68 7.01
N LYS A 58 -1.72 12.24 8.18
CA LYS A 58 -2.14 11.47 9.36
C LYS A 58 -3.37 10.60 9.05
N GLU A 59 -4.31 11.14 8.28
CA GLU A 59 -5.51 10.43 7.82
C GLU A 59 -5.17 9.18 6.98
N ASP A 60 -4.15 9.25 6.12
CA ASP A 60 -3.71 8.12 5.29
C ASP A 60 -3.12 7.02 6.16
N PHE A 61 -2.27 7.41 7.11
CA PHE A 61 -1.66 6.48 8.05
C PHE A 61 -2.71 5.79 8.92
N GLU A 62 -3.66 6.54 9.47
CA GLU A 62 -4.77 5.99 10.26
C GLU A 62 -5.65 5.07 9.43
N TYR A 63 -5.98 5.44 8.20
CA TYR A 63 -6.76 4.63 7.29
C TYR A 63 -6.07 3.29 7.00
N PHE A 64 -4.77 3.30 6.67
CA PHE A 64 -4.03 2.06 6.42
C PHE A 64 -3.87 1.20 7.68
N SER A 65 -3.64 1.81 8.84
CA SER A 65 -3.57 1.11 10.13
C SER A 65 -4.89 0.45 10.52
N GLN A 66 -6.03 1.10 10.25
CA GLN A 66 -7.35 0.52 10.48
C GLN A 66 -7.60 -0.68 9.56
N MET A 67 -7.25 -0.54 8.29
CA MET A 67 -7.43 -1.61 7.30
C MET A 67 -6.53 -2.81 7.60
N SER A 68 -5.28 -2.60 8.06
CA SER A 68 -4.35 -3.69 8.40
C SER A 68 -4.82 -4.54 9.59
N LYS A 69 -5.63 -3.98 10.49
CA LYS A 69 -6.18 -4.66 11.67
C LYS A 69 -7.44 -5.48 11.41
N ILE A 70 -7.95 -5.49 10.17
CA ILE A 70 -9.17 -6.23 9.84
C ILE A 70 -8.95 -7.73 10.09
N LYS A 71 -9.79 -8.30 10.95
CA LYS A 71 -9.84 -9.75 11.16
C LYS A 71 -10.50 -10.42 9.95
N TYR A 72 -9.84 -11.45 9.43
CA TYR A 72 -10.35 -12.25 8.33
C TYR A 72 -10.25 -13.73 8.69
N PHE A 73 -11.08 -14.53 8.03
CA PHE A 73 -11.06 -15.98 8.13
C PHE A 73 -10.77 -16.55 6.76
N ILE A 74 -9.81 -17.47 6.67
CA ILE A 74 -9.54 -18.19 5.44
C ILE A 74 -10.51 -19.37 5.39
N LYS A 75 -11.53 -19.26 4.53
CA LYS A 75 -12.31 -20.44 4.15
C LYS A 75 -11.57 -21.16 3.02
N LYS A 76 -11.22 -22.42 3.26
CA LYS A 76 -10.66 -23.31 2.25
C LYS A 76 -11.80 -24.16 1.72
N ASP A 77 -12.27 -23.89 0.50
CA ASP A 77 -13.15 -24.80 -0.22
C ASP A 77 -12.27 -25.65 -1.16
N GLY A 78 -12.00 -26.89 -0.74
CA GLY A 78 -11.11 -27.80 -1.45
C GLY A 78 -9.67 -27.24 -1.59
N LYS A 79 -9.28 -26.86 -2.83
CA LYS A 79 -7.94 -26.35 -3.21
C LYS A 79 -7.86 -24.83 -3.41
N LYS A 80 -8.97 -24.09 -3.38
CA LYS A 80 -8.98 -22.63 -3.58
C LYS A 80 -9.14 -21.90 -2.24
N ILE A 81 -8.23 -20.98 -1.97
CA ILE A 81 -8.37 -20.00 -0.90
C ILE A 81 -9.41 -18.98 -1.38
N ILE A 82 -10.57 -18.93 -0.73
CA ILE A 82 -11.57 -17.90 -1.03
C ILE A 82 -11.05 -16.57 -0.48
N ILE A 83 -10.52 -15.73 -1.36
CA ILE A 83 -10.09 -14.38 -1.02
C ILE A 83 -11.36 -13.57 -0.74
N THR A 84 -11.64 -13.33 0.54
CA THR A 84 -12.74 -12.47 0.96
C THR A 84 -12.32 -11.02 0.82
N GLU A 85 -13.26 -10.09 0.57
CA GLU A 85 -13.02 -8.64 0.61
C GLU A 85 -12.22 -8.19 1.85
N LYS A 86 -12.41 -8.86 2.99
CA LYS A 86 -11.67 -8.59 4.24
C LYS A 86 -10.16 -8.83 4.10
N ILE A 87 -9.76 -9.85 3.34
CA ILE A 87 -8.34 -10.16 3.06
C ILE A 87 -7.74 -9.09 2.15
N ILE A 88 -8.50 -8.68 1.14
CA ILE A 88 -8.09 -7.61 0.21
C ILE A 88 -7.88 -6.31 0.97
N LYS A 89 -8.85 -5.91 1.80
CA LYS A 89 -8.75 -4.72 2.65
C LYS A 89 -7.55 -4.78 3.59
N ARG A 90 -7.33 -5.93 4.25
CA ARG A 90 -6.17 -6.10 5.13
C ARG A 90 -4.85 -5.97 4.38
N HIS A 91 -4.69 -6.70 3.29
CA HIS A 91 -3.46 -6.69 2.51
C HIS A 91 -3.22 -5.33 1.85
N GLY A 92 -4.25 -4.64 1.37
CA GLY A 92 -4.15 -3.27 0.86
C GLY A 92 -3.70 -2.28 1.94
N GLY A 93 -4.23 -2.40 3.17
CA GLY A 93 -3.76 -1.59 4.30
C GLY A 93 -2.28 -1.82 4.63
N ILE A 94 -1.85 -3.09 4.67
CA ILE A 94 -0.44 -3.45 4.90
C ILE A 94 0.45 -2.91 3.78
N LEU A 95 0.03 -3.06 2.53
CA LEU A 95 0.76 -2.51 1.37
C LEU A 95 0.85 -0.98 1.39
N GLY A 96 -0.15 -0.28 1.94
CA GLY A 96 -0.10 1.16 2.17
C GLY A 96 0.94 1.54 3.23
N LEU A 97 0.99 0.80 4.35
CA LEU A 97 2.03 0.97 5.36
C LEU A 97 3.44 0.69 4.81
N CYS A 98 3.60 -0.37 4.01
CA CYS A 98 4.86 -0.67 3.32
C CYS A 98 5.28 0.49 2.40
N ALA A 99 4.34 1.08 1.66
CA ALA A 99 4.62 2.20 0.77
C ALA A 99 5.12 3.43 1.54
N ILE A 100 4.60 3.70 2.75
CA ILE A 100 5.09 4.79 3.62
C ILE A 100 6.53 4.52 4.06
N VAL A 101 6.84 3.30 4.51
CA VAL A 101 8.21 2.93 4.94
C VAL A 101 9.19 3.05 3.76
N LEU A 102 8.86 2.45 2.62
CA LEU A 102 9.72 2.43 1.44
C LEU A 102 9.89 3.82 0.79
N SER A 103 8.99 4.76 1.04
CA SER A 103 9.11 6.13 0.53
C SER A 103 10.18 6.97 1.25
N SER A 104 10.69 6.47 2.38
CA SER A 104 11.62 7.14 3.28
C SER A 104 12.94 6.37 3.41
N PRO A 105 13.69 6.13 2.32
CA PRO A 105 14.89 5.27 2.35
C PRO A 105 16.06 5.85 3.15
N TYR A 106 16.13 7.17 3.29
CA TYR A 106 17.25 7.87 3.95
C TYR A 106 16.80 8.76 5.12
N ASP A 107 15.51 9.11 5.21
CA ASP A 107 14.96 9.99 6.23
C ASP A 107 13.78 9.31 6.93
N ILE A 108 13.88 9.15 8.25
CA ILE A 108 12.82 8.57 9.08
C ILE A 108 11.77 9.65 9.31
N SER A 109 10.73 9.67 8.48
CA SER A 109 9.57 10.53 8.73
C SER A 109 8.86 10.10 10.02
N ASN A 110 8.12 11.01 10.64
CA ASN A 110 7.43 10.79 11.93
C ASN A 110 6.53 9.55 11.96
N TYR A 111 6.08 9.06 10.80
CA TYR A 111 5.17 7.93 10.66
C TYR A 111 5.89 6.59 10.42
N VAL A 112 7.15 6.61 9.97
CA VAL A 112 7.91 5.39 9.63
C VAL A 112 8.12 4.48 10.85
N PRO A 113 8.53 4.97 12.04
CA PRO A 113 8.71 4.11 13.20
C PRO A 113 7.41 3.40 13.60
N ALA A 114 6.28 4.12 13.58
CA ALA A 114 4.97 3.57 13.91
C ALA A 114 4.50 2.55 12.84
N ALA A 115 4.76 2.82 11.55
CA ALA A 115 4.47 1.90 10.47
C ALA A 115 5.26 0.59 10.61
N LEU A 116 6.56 0.67 10.92
CA LEU A 116 7.43 -0.49 11.10
C LEU A 116 6.94 -1.40 12.24
N ILE A 117 6.55 -0.82 13.39
CA ILE A 117 6.00 -1.59 14.51
C ILE A 117 4.75 -2.36 14.07
N LEU A 118 3.82 -1.70 13.36
CA LEU A 118 2.61 -2.34 12.85
C LEU A 118 2.94 -3.44 11.83
N LEU A 119 3.92 -3.23 10.95
CA LEU A 119 4.33 -4.23 9.96
C LEU A 119 4.97 -5.46 10.63
N CYS A 120 5.72 -5.28 11.71
CA CYS A 120 6.29 -6.39 12.46
C CYS A 120 5.21 -7.33 13.04
N GLU A 121 4.05 -6.81 13.45
CA GLU A 121 2.91 -7.64 13.90
C GLU A 121 2.39 -8.58 12.81
N HIS A 122 2.61 -8.23 11.54
CA HIS A 122 2.16 -8.97 10.36
C HIS A 122 3.20 -9.96 9.81
N LEU A 123 4.37 -10.11 10.45
CA LEU A 123 5.40 -11.07 10.04
C LEU A 123 4.98 -12.54 10.21
N HIS A 124 4.00 -12.81 11.06
CA HIS A 124 3.48 -14.17 11.32
C HIS A 124 2.13 -14.44 10.62
N ASP A 125 1.65 -13.51 9.78
CA ASP A 125 0.43 -13.70 8.99
C ASP A 125 0.63 -14.72 7.84
N SER A 126 -0.46 -15.05 7.15
CA SER A 126 -0.47 -15.95 5.98
C SER A 126 0.60 -15.59 4.94
N ASP A 127 1.16 -16.61 4.25
CA ASP A 127 2.24 -16.51 3.25
C ASP A 127 2.12 -15.34 2.25
N LEU A 128 0.89 -15.01 1.82
CA LEU A 128 0.64 -13.91 0.88
C LEU A 128 0.99 -12.54 1.49
N ILE A 129 0.62 -12.33 2.76
CA ILE A 129 0.89 -11.09 3.49
C ILE A 129 2.36 -11.05 3.91
N GLN A 130 2.86 -12.18 4.42
CA GLN A 130 4.23 -12.27 4.92
C GLN A 130 5.26 -11.92 3.83
N LYS A 131 5.07 -12.38 2.58
CA LYS A 131 5.95 -12.06 1.46
C LYS A 131 6.00 -10.56 1.15
N SER A 132 4.85 -9.86 1.23
CA SER A 132 4.79 -8.42 1.00
C SER A 132 5.47 -7.62 2.11
N VAL A 133 5.29 -8.05 3.37
CA VAL A 133 5.93 -7.42 4.54
C VAL A 133 7.45 -7.62 4.51
N LYS A 134 7.92 -8.85 4.27
CA LYS A 134 9.36 -9.17 4.17
C LYS A 134 10.09 -8.48 3.01
N LYS A 135 9.36 -7.98 2.01
CA LYS A 135 9.94 -7.21 0.91
C LYS A 135 10.12 -5.73 1.28
N ALA A 136 9.35 -5.25 2.25
CA ALA A 136 9.36 -3.86 2.69
C ALA A 136 10.26 -3.60 3.90
N LEU A 137 10.48 -4.64 4.72
CA LEU A 137 11.48 -4.69 5.79
C LEU A 137 12.83 -5.18 5.25
#